data_AF-A0A2P7BQ90-F1
#
_entry.id   AF-A0A2P7BQ90-F1
#
_cell.length_a   1.000
_cell.length_b   1.000
_cell.length_c   1.000
_cell.angle_alpha   90.00
_cell.angle_beta   90.00
_cell.angle_gamma   90.00
#
_symmetry.space_group_name_H-M   'P 1'
#
loop_
_entity.id
_entity.type
_entity.pdbx_description
1 polymer ?
#
loop_
_entity_poly.entity_id
_entity_poly.type
_entity_poly.pdbx_seq_one_letter_code
_entity_poly.pdbx_strand_id
1 'polypeptide(L)'
;MLGSLFESLNERSFVVIFLSDWVPSLITIVAGGVFASILLPIWQDKSAKSKALAGRRLDIAESVTKSFQKYIVSWRRLMDISKLEQKSGLSDEQKATKGELVASRNASRDALLESLAMTRIYFSTPCVTVVTSFVEWDEERASERLDQLPGISDWRIWEADVLRSIQREVAK
;
A
#
# COMPACT_ATOMS: atom_id res chain seq x y z
N MET A 1 40.76 58.99 -24.58
CA MET A 1 42.08 58.55 -24.08
C MET A 1 41.94 57.56 -22.92
N LEU A 2 41.21 56.45 -23.11
CA LEU A 2 41.20 55.30 -22.19
C LEU A 2 41.22 53.96 -22.95
N GLY A 3 41.39 54.01 -24.29
CA GLY A 3 41.36 52.84 -25.17
C GLY A 3 42.73 52.20 -25.43
N SER A 4 43.84 52.87 -25.08
CA SER A 4 45.19 52.42 -25.43
C SER A 4 46.00 51.83 -24.27
N LEU A 5 45.41 51.73 -23.07
CA LEU A 5 46.09 51.13 -21.90
C LEU A 5 45.86 49.62 -21.76
N PHE A 6 44.99 49.03 -22.59
CA PHE A 6 44.69 47.59 -22.57
C PHE A 6 45.33 46.80 -23.72
N GLU A 7 45.93 47.47 -24.70
CA GLU A 7 46.42 46.84 -25.94
C GLU A 7 47.79 46.15 -25.80
N SER A 8 48.49 46.32 -24.67
CA SER A 8 49.80 45.67 -24.44
C SER A 8 49.83 44.68 -23.26
N LEU A 9 48.66 44.25 -22.76
CA LEU A 9 48.60 43.17 -21.78
C LEU A 9 48.77 41.82 -22.50
N ASN A 10 50.03 41.57 -22.86
CA ASN A 10 50.72 40.28 -22.90
C ASN A 10 49.78 39.07 -23.00
N GLU A 11 49.69 38.44 -24.17
CA GLU A 11 48.94 37.19 -24.43
C GLU A 11 49.33 36.00 -23.51
N ARG A 12 50.34 36.18 -22.64
CA ARG A 12 50.75 35.24 -21.58
C ARG A 12 50.62 35.82 -20.16
N SER A 13 49.77 36.82 -19.96
CA SER A 13 49.49 37.36 -18.63
C SER A 13 48.73 36.32 -17.80
N PHE A 14 49.23 36.00 -16.61
CA PHE A 14 48.57 35.12 -15.64
C PHE A 14 47.11 35.49 -15.40
N VAL A 15 46.79 36.78 -15.47
CA VAL A 15 45.42 37.31 -15.31
C VAL A 15 44.51 36.89 -16.47
N VAL A 16 45.03 36.88 -17.70
CA VAL A 16 44.27 36.47 -18.90
C VAL A 16 44.03 34.95 -18.88
N ILE A 17 45.07 34.16 -18.56
CA ILE A 17 44.97 32.69 -18.43
C ILE A 17 44.02 32.31 -17.27
N PHE A 18 44.08 33.03 -16.15
CA PHE A 18 43.19 32.81 -15.00
C PHE A 18 41.72 33.17 -15.33
N LEU A 19 41.48 34.28 -16.03
CA LEU A 19 40.14 34.70 -16.45
C LEU A 19 39.56 33.84 -17.59
N SER A 20 40.36 33.36 -18.53
CA SER A 20 39.88 32.55 -19.66
C SER A 20 39.71 31.08 -19.32
N ASP A 21 40.61 30.49 -18.53
CA ASP A 21 40.67 29.03 -18.38
C ASP A 21 40.09 28.55 -17.04
N TRP A 22 40.23 29.34 -15.96
CA TRP A 22 39.78 28.94 -14.62
C TRP A 22 38.37 29.44 -14.27
N VAL A 23 38.04 30.68 -14.63
CA VAL A 23 36.74 31.29 -14.29
C VAL A 23 35.54 30.52 -14.87
N PRO A 24 35.54 30.03 -16.12
CA PRO A 24 34.43 29.21 -16.62
C PRO A 24 34.23 27.91 -15.83
N SER A 25 35.33 27.27 -15.44
CA SER A 25 35.31 26.04 -14.62
C SER A 25 34.76 26.33 -13.22
N LEU A 26 35.17 27.44 -12.60
CA LEU A 26 34.69 27.87 -11.29
C LEU A 26 33.21 28.24 -11.30
N ILE A 27 32.76 28.96 -12.34
CA ILE A 27 31.34 29.25 -12.57
C ILE A 27 30.55 27.97 -12.75
N THR A 28 31.07 26.99 -13.49
CA THR A 28 30.41 25.69 -13.71
C THR A 28 30.28 24.90 -12.40
N ILE A 29 31.31 24.91 -11.54
CA ILE A 29 31.27 24.26 -10.23
C ILE A 29 30.28 24.96 -9.29
N VAL A 30 30.27 26.29 -9.25
CA VAL A 30 29.34 27.06 -8.41
C VAL A 30 27.91 26.91 -8.91
N ALA A 31 27.68 27.07 -10.21
CA ALA A 31 26.36 26.87 -10.81
C ALA A 31 25.89 25.42 -10.61
N GLY A 32 26.75 24.44 -10.89
CA GLY A 32 26.47 23.02 -10.65
C GLY A 32 26.16 22.71 -9.18
N GLY A 33 26.90 23.32 -8.25
CA GLY A 33 26.67 23.19 -6.81
C GLY A 33 25.33 23.80 -6.36
N VAL A 34 24.94 24.96 -6.91
CA VAL A 34 23.64 25.59 -6.64
C VAL A 34 22.49 24.79 -7.27
N PHE A 35 22.66 24.29 -8.49
CA PHE A 35 21.66 23.40 -9.12
C PHE A 35 21.51 22.09 -8.34
N ALA A 36 22.61 21.48 -7.90
CA ALA A 36 22.59 20.27 -7.10
C ALA A 36 21.96 20.52 -5.72
N SER A 37 22.24 21.64 -5.06
CA SER A 37 21.67 21.97 -3.74
C SER A 37 20.16 22.22 -3.79
N ILE A 38 19.62 22.60 -4.94
CA ILE A 38 18.17 22.77 -5.14
C ILE A 38 17.51 21.46 -5.58
N LEU A 39 18.10 20.73 -6.54
CA LEU A 39 17.48 19.53 -7.12
C LEU A 39 17.59 18.30 -6.21
N LEU A 40 18.72 18.12 -5.51
CA LEU A 40 18.93 16.94 -4.66
C LEU A 40 17.90 16.83 -3.52
N PRO A 41 17.58 17.90 -2.75
CA PRO A 41 16.58 17.82 -1.70
C PRO A 41 15.18 17.49 -2.23
N ILE A 42 14.79 18.05 -3.39
CA ILE A 42 13.49 17.77 -4.01
C ILE A 42 13.41 16.30 -4.42
N TRP A 43 14.48 15.76 -5.00
CA TRP A 43 14.55 14.35 -5.37
C TRP A 43 14.54 13.44 -4.13
N GLN A 44 15.28 13.80 -3.07
CA GLN A 44 15.30 13.08 -1.80
C GLN A 44 13.92 13.07 -1.12
N ASP A 45 13.22 14.21 -1.07
CA ASP A 45 11.89 14.32 -0.49
C ASP A 45 10.86 13.49 -1.27
N LYS A 46 10.90 13.55 -2.62
CA LYS A 46 10.06 12.69 -3.47
C LYS A 46 10.34 11.21 -3.24
N SER A 47 11.61 10.81 -3.16
CA SER A 47 12.02 9.43 -2.88
C SER A 47 11.57 8.98 -1.49
N ALA A 48 11.73 9.83 -0.47
CA ALA A 48 11.29 9.55 0.90
C ALA A 48 9.78 9.37 0.99
N LYS A 49 9.00 10.25 0.34
CA LYS A 49 7.54 10.14 0.25
C LYS A 49 7.11 8.86 -0.47
N SER A 50 7.77 8.51 -1.57
CA SER A 50 7.49 7.28 -2.31
C SER A 50 7.75 6.03 -1.46
N LYS A 51 8.88 6.00 -0.73
CA LYS A 51 9.22 4.89 0.18
C LYS A 51 8.22 4.79 1.33
N ALA A 52 7.82 5.92 1.92
CA ALA A 52 6.83 5.96 2.99
C ALA A 52 5.47 5.43 2.50
N LEU A 53 5.04 5.82 1.30
CA LEU A 53 3.80 5.32 0.70
C LEU A 53 3.86 3.82 0.44
N ALA A 54 4.96 3.32 -0.14
CA ALA A 54 5.16 1.90 -0.39
C ALA A 54 5.16 1.08 0.92
N GLY A 55 5.82 1.58 1.97
CA GLY A 55 5.78 0.97 3.30
C GLY A 55 4.36 0.90 3.87
N ARG A 56 3.59 1.99 3.78
CA ARG A 56 2.19 1.99 4.23
C ARG A 56 1.30 1.03 3.45
N ARG A 57 1.49 0.91 2.14
CA ARG A 57 0.75 -0.07 1.32
C ARG A 57 1.08 -1.50 1.74
N LEU A 58 2.35 -1.78 2.04
CA LEU A 58 2.77 -3.08 2.54
C LEU A 58 2.13 -3.42 3.89
N ASP A 59 2.18 -2.48 4.85
CA ASP A 59 1.54 -2.65 6.18
C ASP A 59 0.04 -2.98 6.04
N ILE A 60 -0.66 -2.27 5.14
CA ILE A 60 -2.09 -2.49 4.87
C ILE A 60 -2.31 -3.86 4.24
N ALA A 61 -1.49 -4.25 3.26
CA ALA A 61 -1.59 -5.55 2.59
C ALA A 61 -1.40 -6.72 3.59
N GLU A 62 -0.45 -6.61 4.50
CA GLU A 62 -0.23 -7.59 5.57
C GLU A 62 -1.43 -7.67 6.53
N SER A 63 -1.97 -6.52 6.94
CA SER A 63 -3.15 -6.46 7.80
C SER A 63 -4.37 -7.10 7.13
N VAL A 64 -4.64 -6.77 5.87
CA VAL A 64 -5.74 -7.35 5.08
C VAL A 64 -5.58 -8.87 4.98
N THR A 65 -4.38 -9.35 4.63
CA THR A 65 -4.09 -10.79 4.50
C THR A 65 -4.34 -11.53 5.81
N LYS A 66 -3.83 -10.99 6.92
CA LYS A 66 -4.01 -11.57 8.26
C LYS A 66 -5.49 -11.62 8.66
N SER A 67 -6.22 -10.54 8.42
CA SER A 67 -7.65 -10.45 8.75
C SER A 67 -8.51 -11.37 7.88
N PHE A 68 -8.18 -11.51 6.59
CA PHE A 68 -8.84 -12.47 5.68
C PHE A 68 -8.71 -13.90 6.20
N GLN A 69 -7.49 -14.33 6.52
CA GLN A 69 -7.25 -15.69 6.99
C GLN A 69 -7.99 -15.98 8.30
N LYS A 70 -7.98 -15.02 9.24
CA LYS A 70 -8.77 -15.15 10.48
C LYS A 70 -10.25 -15.28 10.19
N TYR A 71 -10.78 -14.43 9.32
CA TYR A 71 -12.20 -14.43 8.97
C TYR A 71 -12.63 -15.75 8.32
N ILE A 72 -11.87 -16.25 7.32
CA ILE A 72 -12.15 -17.53 6.65
C ILE A 72 -12.07 -18.71 7.63
N VAL A 73 -11.10 -18.72 8.54
CA VAL A 73 -10.97 -19.79 9.55
C VAL A 73 -12.16 -19.78 10.52
N SER A 74 -12.55 -18.61 11.02
CA SER A 74 -13.73 -18.45 11.87
C SER A 74 -15.01 -18.90 11.15
N TRP A 75 -15.14 -18.55 9.87
CA TRP A 75 -16.24 -19.01 9.03
C TRP A 75 -16.28 -20.53 8.87
N ARG A 76 -15.15 -21.15 8.54
CA ARG A 76 -15.07 -22.62 8.40
C ARG A 76 -15.51 -23.32 9.68
N ARG A 77 -15.00 -22.87 10.84
CA ARG A 77 -15.37 -23.45 12.14
C ARG A 77 -16.87 -23.33 12.41
N LEU A 78 -17.47 -22.19 12.07
CA LEU A 78 -18.91 -21.97 12.21
C LEU A 78 -19.73 -22.88 11.27
N MET A 79 -19.27 -23.10 10.04
CA MET A 79 -19.89 -24.06 9.13
C MET A 79 -19.79 -25.49 9.66
N ASP A 80 -18.63 -25.89 10.18
CA ASP A 80 -18.40 -27.25 10.70
C ASP A 80 -19.35 -27.58 11.87
N ILE A 81 -19.49 -26.67 12.85
CA ILE A 81 -20.41 -26.87 13.98
C ILE A 81 -21.88 -26.83 13.55
N SER A 82 -22.22 -26.02 12.55
CA SER A 82 -23.60 -25.94 12.04
C SER A 82 -23.99 -27.19 11.25
N LYS A 83 -23.05 -27.81 10.53
CA LYS A 83 -23.27 -29.13 9.90
C LYS A 83 -23.47 -30.23 10.94
N LEU A 84 -22.73 -30.17 12.06
CA LEU A 84 -22.92 -31.10 13.17
C LEU A 84 -24.32 -30.96 13.78
N GLU A 85 -24.78 -29.73 14.00
CA GLU A 85 -26.14 -29.45 14.47
C GLU A 85 -27.22 -30.05 13.57
N GLN A 86 -27.09 -29.89 12.26
CA GLN A 86 -28.04 -30.45 11.30
C GLN A 86 -28.06 -31.98 11.30
N LYS A 87 -26.90 -32.62 11.53
CA LYS A 87 -26.76 -34.08 11.46
C LYS A 87 -27.24 -34.78 12.74
N SER A 88 -26.94 -34.22 13.91
CA SER A 88 -27.12 -34.92 15.19
C SER A 88 -27.70 -34.05 16.31
N GLY A 89 -28.00 -32.77 16.04
CA GLY A 89 -28.26 -31.78 17.08
C GLY A 89 -26.96 -31.38 17.82
N LEU A 90 -27.07 -30.40 18.70
CA LEU A 90 -25.97 -29.93 19.55
C LEU A 90 -26.31 -30.13 21.03
N SER A 91 -25.32 -30.56 21.81
CA SER A 91 -25.36 -30.46 23.27
C SER A 91 -25.35 -28.99 23.71
N ASP A 92 -25.71 -28.72 24.97
CA ASP A 92 -25.73 -27.33 25.47
C ASP A 92 -24.33 -26.70 25.50
N GLU A 93 -23.29 -27.49 25.78
CA GLU A 93 -21.89 -27.09 25.66
C GLU A 93 -21.54 -26.69 24.22
N GLN A 94 -21.97 -27.49 23.24
CA GLN A 94 -21.72 -27.20 21.83
C GLN A 94 -22.52 -25.96 21.34
N LYS A 95 -23.73 -25.73 21.86
CA LYS A 95 -24.48 -24.49 21.58
C LYS A 95 -23.74 -23.27 22.11
N ALA A 96 -23.15 -23.36 23.30
CA ALA A 96 -22.31 -22.30 23.86
C ALA A 96 -21.09 -22.05 22.96
N THR A 97 -20.36 -23.10 22.57
CA THR A 97 -19.24 -22.99 21.62
C THR A 97 -19.66 -22.38 20.28
N LYS A 98 -20.85 -22.73 19.76
CA LYS A 98 -21.39 -22.12 18.54
C LYS A 98 -21.61 -20.61 18.71
N GLY A 99 -22.13 -20.18 19.85
CA GLY A 99 -22.27 -18.75 20.18
C GLY A 99 -20.94 -18.02 20.17
N GLU A 100 -19.89 -18.60 20.76
CA GLU A 100 -18.53 -18.05 20.73
C GLU A 100 -17.95 -17.98 19.32
N LEU A 101 -18.19 -18.99 18.48
CA LEU A 101 -17.76 -18.99 17.08
C LEU A 101 -18.45 -17.90 16.26
N VAL A 102 -19.75 -17.64 16.50
CA VAL A 102 -20.46 -16.52 15.87
C VAL A 102 -19.84 -15.18 16.29
N ALA A 103 -19.59 -14.98 17.58
CA ALA A 103 -18.94 -13.77 18.08
C ALA A 103 -17.53 -13.58 17.48
N SER A 104 -16.73 -14.65 17.42
CA SER A 104 -15.39 -14.65 16.83
C SER A 104 -15.41 -14.34 15.33
N ARG A 105 -16.40 -14.86 14.59
CA ARG A 105 -16.63 -14.57 13.17
C ARG A 105 -16.96 -13.09 12.95
N ASN A 106 -17.85 -12.52 13.76
CA ASN A 106 -18.21 -11.10 13.68
C ASN A 106 -17.00 -10.21 13.95
N ALA A 107 -16.26 -10.46 15.04
CA ALA A 107 -15.06 -9.70 15.35
C ALA A 107 -13.99 -9.80 14.26
N SER A 108 -13.81 -10.98 13.65
CA SER A 108 -12.87 -11.17 12.55
C SER A 108 -13.32 -10.44 11.28
N ARG A 109 -14.63 -10.40 11.01
CA ARG A 109 -15.22 -9.64 9.90
C ARG A 109 -14.96 -8.15 10.06
N ASP A 110 -15.26 -7.61 11.24
CA ASP A 110 -15.10 -6.19 11.52
C ASP A 110 -13.63 -5.75 11.36
N ALA A 111 -12.69 -6.55 11.86
CA ALA A 111 -11.26 -6.31 11.67
C ALA A 111 -10.81 -6.38 10.19
N LEU A 112 -11.44 -7.25 9.39
CA LEU A 112 -11.19 -7.29 7.95
C LEU A 112 -11.74 -6.04 7.26
N LEU A 113 -12.98 -5.65 7.56
CA LEU A 113 -13.59 -4.45 6.98
C LEU A 113 -12.83 -3.18 7.34
N GLU A 114 -12.33 -3.08 8.58
CA GLU A 114 -11.45 -1.99 9.01
C GLU A 114 -10.15 -1.95 8.17
N SER A 115 -9.51 -3.11 8.00
CA SER A 115 -8.29 -3.22 7.19
C SER A 115 -8.54 -2.87 5.71
N LEU A 116 -9.68 -3.29 5.17
CA LEU A 116 -10.09 -2.99 3.79
C LEU A 116 -10.47 -1.52 3.60
N ALA A 117 -11.05 -0.85 4.60
CA ALA A 117 -11.38 0.57 4.52
C ALA A 117 -10.12 1.43 4.27
N MET A 118 -8.98 1.05 4.84
CA MET A 118 -7.70 1.73 4.62
C MET A 118 -7.25 1.70 3.16
N THR A 119 -7.68 0.71 2.37
CA THR A 119 -7.31 0.62 0.96
C THR A 119 -7.80 1.82 0.15
N ARG A 120 -8.91 2.45 0.55
CA ARG A 120 -9.51 3.61 -0.12
C ARG A 120 -8.60 4.84 -0.16
N ILE A 121 -7.65 4.93 0.79
CA ILE A 121 -6.74 6.08 0.92
C ILE A 121 -5.44 5.84 0.13
N TYR A 122 -4.92 4.61 0.18
CA TYR A 122 -3.56 4.32 -0.26
C TYR A 122 -3.48 3.65 -1.64
N PHE A 123 -4.59 3.10 -2.15
CA PHE A 123 -4.61 2.29 -3.35
C PHE A 123 -5.36 2.97 -4.51
N SER A 124 -5.09 2.49 -5.72
CA SER A 124 -5.71 3.02 -6.94
C SER A 124 -7.20 2.70 -7.01
N THR A 125 -7.96 3.47 -7.78
CA THR A 125 -9.39 3.24 -8.01
C THR A 125 -9.71 1.81 -8.48
N PRO A 126 -8.99 1.21 -9.46
CA PRO A 126 -9.24 -0.18 -9.83
C PRO A 126 -9.14 -1.17 -8.68
N CYS A 127 -8.14 -0.99 -7.79
CA CYS A 127 -8.00 -1.85 -6.63
C CYS A 127 -9.14 -1.64 -5.62
N VAL A 128 -9.51 -0.39 -5.38
CA VAL A 128 -10.63 -0.03 -4.50
C VAL A 128 -11.94 -0.60 -5.04
N THR A 129 -12.16 -0.62 -6.36
CA THR A 129 -13.36 -1.23 -6.96
C THR A 129 -13.45 -2.72 -6.63
N VAL A 130 -12.36 -3.49 -6.77
CA VAL A 130 -12.35 -4.92 -6.42
C VAL A 130 -12.65 -5.14 -4.94
N VAL A 131 -12.05 -4.32 -4.07
CA VAL A 131 -12.31 -4.37 -2.61
C VAL A 131 -13.77 -4.05 -2.31
N THR A 132 -14.33 -3.01 -2.91
CA THR A 132 -15.73 -2.63 -2.72
C THR A 132 -16.68 -3.74 -3.16
N SER A 133 -16.44 -4.36 -4.32
CA SER A 133 -17.26 -5.48 -4.78
C SER A 133 -17.23 -6.67 -3.82
N PHE A 134 -16.09 -6.96 -3.20
CA PHE A 134 -16.02 -7.97 -2.14
C PHE A 134 -16.83 -7.57 -0.91
N VAL A 135 -16.74 -6.30 -0.46
CA VAL A 135 -17.48 -5.82 0.72
C VAL A 135 -18.98 -5.89 0.49
N GLU A 136 -19.46 -5.46 -0.68
CA GLU A 136 -20.88 -5.54 -1.07
C GLU A 136 -21.34 -7.00 -1.10
N TRP A 137 -20.56 -7.88 -1.73
CA TRP A 137 -20.85 -9.32 -1.74
C TRP A 137 -20.89 -9.90 -0.31
N ASP A 138 -19.93 -9.57 0.56
CA ASP A 138 -19.91 -10.05 1.94
C ASP A 138 -21.11 -9.53 2.76
N GLU A 139 -21.54 -8.28 2.55
CA GLU A 139 -22.71 -7.70 3.20
C GLU A 139 -24.01 -8.41 2.81
N GLU A 140 -24.20 -8.73 1.53
CA GLU A 140 -25.34 -9.51 1.05
C GLU A 140 -25.39 -10.88 1.75
N ARG A 141 -24.24 -11.57 1.83
CA ARG A 141 -24.13 -12.91 2.40
C ARG A 141 -24.17 -12.95 3.92
N ALA A 142 -23.79 -11.87 4.60
CA ALA A 142 -23.75 -11.82 6.06
C ALA A 142 -25.14 -12.01 6.70
N SER A 143 -26.21 -11.74 5.95
CA SER A 143 -27.61 -11.86 6.38
C SER A 143 -28.29 -13.16 5.97
N GLU A 144 -27.65 -13.98 5.14
CA GLU A 144 -28.22 -15.22 4.61
C GLU A 144 -28.28 -16.32 5.67
N ARG A 145 -29.19 -17.27 5.47
CA ARG A 145 -29.30 -18.46 6.31
C ARG A 145 -28.11 -19.39 6.05
N LEU A 146 -27.73 -20.17 7.06
CA LEU A 146 -26.56 -21.07 7.02
C LEU A 146 -26.52 -22.03 5.82
N ASP A 147 -27.67 -22.47 5.33
CA ASP A 147 -27.86 -23.35 4.17
C ASP A 147 -27.73 -22.63 2.81
N GLN A 148 -27.85 -21.31 2.80
CA GLN A 148 -27.71 -20.46 1.61
C GLN A 148 -26.32 -19.83 1.50
N LEU A 149 -25.50 -19.94 2.56
CA LEU A 149 -24.18 -19.36 2.59
C LEU A 149 -23.25 -19.95 1.53
N PRO A 150 -22.36 -19.13 0.95
CA PRO A 150 -21.40 -19.57 -0.04
C PRO A 150 -20.39 -20.56 0.56
N GLY A 151 -19.88 -21.43 -0.31
CA GLY A 151 -18.86 -22.40 0.07
C GLY A 151 -17.53 -21.73 0.38
N ILE A 152 -16.65 -22.42 1.11
CA ILE A 152 -15.29 -21.93 1.40
C ILE A 152 -14.50 -21.64 0.12
N SER A 153 -14.78 -22.34 -0.98
CA SER A 153 -14.21 -22.07 -2.30
C SER A 153 -14.46 -20.65 -2.77
N ASP A 154 -15.68 -20.14 -2.58
CA ASP A 154 -16.09 -18.82 -3.05
C ASP A 154 -15.37 -17.73 -2.26
N TRP A 155 -15.23 -17.93 -0.94
CA TRP A 155 -14.41 -17.07 -0.08
C TRP A 155 -12.95 -17.03 -0.51
N ARG A 156 -12.37 -18.16 -0.94
CA ARG A 156 -10.98 -18.24 -1.41
C ARG A 156 -10.79 -17.57 -2.78
N ILE A 157 -11.80 -17.60 -3.64
CA ILE A 157 -11.79 -16.86 -4.91
C ILE A 157 -11.72 -15.35 -4.62
N TRP A 158 -12.62 -14.87 -3.76
CA TRP A 158 -12.63 -13.46 -3.35
C TRP A 158 -11.34 -13.02 -2.66
N GLU A 159 -10.82 -13.83 -1.74
CA GLU A 159 -9.52 -13.58 -1.12
C GLU A 159 -8.42 -13.45 -2.18
N ALA A 160 -8.33 -14.40 -3.11
CA ALA A 160 -7.31 -14.38 -4.15
C ALA A 160 -7.42 -13.14 -5.04
N ASP A 161 -8.64 -12.73 -5.40
CA ASP A 161 -8.86 -11.56 -6.26
C ASP A 161 -8.53 -10.24 -5.56
N VAL A 162 -8.96 -10.07 -4.31
CA VAL A 162 -8.62 -8.90 -3.48
C VAL A 162 -7.11 -8.83 -3.24
N LEU A 163 -6.49 -9.92 -2.80
CA LEU A 163 -5.05 -9.94 -2.51
C LEU A 163 -4.21 -9.74 -3.76
N ARG A 164 -4.58 -10.34 -4.90
CA ARG A 164 -3.90 -10.11 -6.18
C ARG A 164 -4.01 -8.65 -6.62
N SER A 165 -5.16 -8.02 -6.41
CA SER A 165 -5.34 -6.60 -6.72
C SER A 165 -4.46 -5.70 -5.86
N ILE A 166 -4.41 -5.95 -4.54
CA ILE A 166 -3.54 -5.23 -3.59
C ILE A 166 -2.07 -5.45 -3.94
N GLN A 167 -1.65 -6.70 -4.20
CA GLN A 167 -0.27 -7.05 -4.52
C GLN A 167 0.26 -6.30 -5.75
N ARG A 168 -0.58 -6.13 -6.79
CA ARG A 168 -0.22 -5.36 -7.99
C ARG A 168 0.08 -3.89 -7.69
N GLU A 169 -0.55 -3.30 -6.67
CA GLU A 169 -0.31 -1.91 -6.27
C GLU A 169 0.88 -1.77 -5.32
N VAL A 170 1.18 -2.79 -4.52
CA VAL A 170 2.37 -2.84 -3.66
C VAL A 170 3.64 -3.01 -4.51
N ALA A 171 3.55 -3.72 -5.63
CA ALA A 171 4.68 -3.94 -6.53
C ALA A 171 5.02 -2.76 -7.46
N LYS A 172 4.22 -1.68 -7.46
CA LYS A 172 4.45 -0.45 -8.23
C LYS A 172 5.29 0.54 -7.44
#